data_AF-A0A841BJP3-F1
#
_entry.id   AF-A0A841BJP3-F1
#
_cell.length_a   1.000
_cell.length_b   1.000
_cell.length_c   1.000
_cell.angle_alpha   90.00
_cell.angle_beta   90.00
_cell.angle_gamma   90.00
#
_symmetry.space_group_name_H-M   'P 1'
#
loop_
_entity.id
_entity.type
_entity.pdbx_description
1 polymer ?
#
loop_
_entity_poly.entity_id
_entity_poly.type
_entity_poly.pdbx_seq_one_letter_code
_entity_poly.pdbx_strand_id
1 'polypeptide(L)'
;MSVRTDLNGKRLRAPGDKAVYLVFDGKKSHVKNQEIYLRLFPDDWAGIEDTPEVAEIDEGQVIEDAYLAQSDAEDKTYFVANGWKRYISNADVFSRYGFVKDKARPTAQADLDALPEGDPLTT
;
A
#
# COMPACT_ATOMS: atom_id res chain seq x y z
N MET A 1 -9.14 12.05 16.27
CA MET A 1 -8.73 11.09 15.24
C MET A 1 -8.69 9.71 15.88
N SER A 2 -8.92 8.67 15.09
CA SER A 2 -9.05 7.29 15.56
C SER A 2 -8.39 6.31 14.58
N VAL A 3 -7.91 5.18 15.10
CA VAL A 3 -7.49 4.04 14.29
C VAL A 3 -8.73 3.36 13.68
N ARG A 4 -8.72 3.11 12.38
CA ARG A 4 -9.82 2.54 11.57
C ARG A 4 -9.40 1.27 10.82
N THR A 5 -9.17 0.19 11.55
CA THR A 5 -8.74 -1.10 10.96
C THR A 5 -9.77 -1.68 9.99
N ASP A 6 -11.05 -1.31 10.14
CA ASP A 6 -12.14 -1.60 9.21
C ASP A 6 -11.89 -1.03 7.81
N LEU A 7 -11.08 0.03 7.70
CA LEU A 7 -10.72 0.69 6.46
C LEU A 7 -9.39 0.19 5.87
N ASN A 8 -8.70 -0.79 6.47
CA ASN A 8 -7.44 -1.30 5.95
C ASN A 8 -7.55 -1.73 4.48
N GLY A 9 -6.67 -1.20 3.64
CA GLY A 9 -6.64 -1.41 2.20
C GLY A 9 -7.43 -0.39 1.38
N LYS A 10 -8.25 0.46 2.02
CA LYS A 10 -8.94 1.54 1.33
C LYS A 10 -7.95 2.61 0.87
N ARG A 11 -8.19 3.12 -0.34
CA ARG A 11 -7.58 4.34 -0.86
C ARG A 11 -8.59 5.46 -0.74
N LEU A 12 -8.27 6.46 0.05
CA LEU A 12 -9.19 7.53 0.43
C LEU A 12 -8.65 8.88 -0.03
N ARG A 13 -9.57 9.80 -0.29
CA ARG A 13 -9.26 11.18 -0.65
C ARG A 13 -10.33 12.10 -0.06
N ALA A 14 -9.95 13.29 0.38
CA ALA A 14 -10.94 14.27 0.80
C ALA A 14 -11.69 14.82 -0.43
N PRO A 15 -13.01 15.07 -0.37
CA PRO A 15 -13.76 15.56 -1.53
C PRO A 15 -13.15 16.85 -2.09
N GLY A 16 -12.76 16.83 -3.35
CA GLY A 16 -12.13 17.97 -4.05
C GLY A 16 -10.63 18.14 -3.84
N ASP A 17 -10.00 17.28 -3.03
CA ASP A 17 -8.54 17.23 -2.87
C ASP A 17 -7.90 16.32 -3.96
N LYS A 18 -6.57 16.36 -4.06
CA LYS A 18 -5.74 15.46 -4.87
C LYS A 18 -4.92 14.50 -4.02
N ALA A 19 -4.74 14.77 -2.73
CA ALA A 19 -3.98 13.91 -1.83
C ALA A 19 -4.66 12.55 -1.65
N VAL A 20 -3.98 11.47 -2.05
CA VAL A 20 -4.49 10.10 -1.90
C VAL A 20 -3.82 9.44 -0.71
N TYR A 21 -4.63 8.83 0.15
CA TYR A 21 -4.17 8.13 1.33
C TYR A 21 -4.49 6.64 1.21
N LEU A 22 -3.55 5.79 1.60
CA LEU A 22 -3.75 4.35 1.73
C LEU A 22 -3.84 4.01 3.22
N VAL A 23 -4.85 3.26 3.64
CA VAL A 23 -5.02 2.91 5.05
C VAL A 23 -4.30 1.60 5.39
N PHE A 24 -3.35 1.66 6.32
CA PHE A 24 -2.65 0.51 6.91
C PHE A 24 -2.72 0.55 8.43
N ASP A 25 -2.95 -0.61 9.06
CA ASP A 25 -3.01 -0.76 10.52
C ASP A 25 -3.94 0.30 11.16
N GLY A 26 -5.02 0.62 10.43
CA GLY A 26 -6.04 1.60 10.73
C GLY A 26 -5.61 3.07 10.67
N LYS A 27 -4.45 3.38 10.10
CA LYS A 27 -3.94 4.74 9.92
C LYS A 27 -3.88 5.10 8.44
N LYS A 28 -4.14 6.35 8.10
CA LYS A 28 -4.04 6.85 6.73
C LYS A 28 -2.60 7.25 6.43
N SER A 29 -2.02 6.69 5.38
CA SER A 29 -0.66 6.99 4.93
C SER A 29 -0.74 7.71 3.59
N HIS A 30 -0.31 8.97 3.56
CA HIS A 30 -0.33 9.77 2.33
C HIS A 30 0.62 9.16 1.28
N VAL A 31 0.11 8.89 0.08
CA VAL A 31 0.91 8.52 -1.09
C VAL A 31 1.47 9.81 -1.68
N LYS A 32 2.76 10.07 -1.44
CA LYS A 32 3.37 11.40 -1.63
C LYS A 32 3.16 12.00 -3.03
N ASN A 33 3.16 11.17 -4.07
CA ASN A 33 3.01 11.62 -5.44
C ASN A 33 2.39 10.54 -6.34
N GLN A 34 1.99 10.98 -7.54
CA GLN A 34 1.37 10.13 -8.56
C GLN A 34 2.29 8.97 -9.01
N GLU A 35 3.60 9.16 -9.10
CA GLU A 35 4.51 8.11 -9.57
C GLU A 35 4.48 6.89 -8.63
N ILE A 36 4.47 7.13 -7.31
CA ILE A 36 4.34 6.06 -6.30
C ILE A 36 2.99 5.36 -6.44
N TYR A 37 1.90 6.12 -6.63
CA TYR A 37 0.58 5.54 -6.84
C TYR A 37 0.56 4.58 -8.05
N LEU A 38 1.11 5.01 -9.18
CA LEU A 38 1.14 4.25 -10.43
C LEU A 38 2.06 3.02 -10.37
N ARG A 39 2.94 2.88 -9.37
CA ARG A 39 3.71 1.65 -9.16
C ARG A 39 2.90 0.56 -8.46
N LEU A 40 1.79 0.91 -7.80
CA LEU A 40 1.01 0.02 -6.94
C LEU A 40 -0.39 -0.26 -7.49
N PHE A 41 -1.02 0.72 -8.12
CA PHE A 41 -2.47 0.77 -8.36
C PHE A 41 -2.82 0.95 -9.83
N PRO A 42 -4.10 0.79 -10.23
CA PRO A 42 -4.56 1.05 -11.59
C PRO A 42 -4.28 2.50 -12.05
N ASP A 43 -3.95 2.68 -13.33
CA ASP A 43 -3.57 3.98 -13.89
C ASP A 43 -4.75 4.94 -14.09
N ASP A 44 -5.97 4.40 -14.05
CA ASP A 44 -7.23 5.12 -14.19
C ASP A 44 -7.75 5.70 -12.86
N TRP A 45 -6.97 5.56 -11.78
CA TRP A 45 -7.33 6.02 -10.43
C TRP A 45 -8.58 5.34 -9.85
N ALA A 46 -8.97 4.17 -10.40
CA ALA A 46 -10.11 3.42 -9.92
C ALA A 46 -9.91 2.92 -8.48
N GLY A 47 -11.01 2.90 -7.72
CA GLY A 47 -11.05 2.41 -6.35
C GLY A 47 -10.44 3.35 -5.30
N ILE A 48 -10.36 4.65 -5.62
CA ILE A 48 -10.24 5.72 -4.64
C ILE A 48 -11.65 6.14 -4.22
N GLU A 49 -11.87 6.24 -2.92
CA GLU A 49 -13.13 6.70 -2.34
C GLU A 49 -12.98 8.14 -1.83
N ASP A 50 -13.79 9.06 -2.37
CA ASP A 50 -13.87 10.44 -1.89
C ASP A 50 -14.76 10.49 -0.64
N THR A 51 -14.18 10.81 0.51
CA THR A 51 -14.91 10.85 1.80
C THR A 51 -14.35 11.91 2.74
N PRO A 52 -15.20 12.71 3.42
CA PRO A 52 -14.73 13.64 4.45
C PRO A 52 -14.14 12.92 5.67
N GLU A 53 -14.48 11.64 5.89
CA GLU A 53 -13.99 10.83 7.02
C GLU A 53 -12.47 10.64 7.02
N VAL A 54 -11.79 10.87 5.87
CA VAL A 54 -10.32 10.83 5.81
C VAL A 54 -9.68 11.78 6.82
N ALA A 55 -10.33 12.88 7.19
CA ALA A 55 -9.84 13.81 8.20
C ALA A 55 -9.91 13.25 9.64
N GLU A 56 -10.67 12.18 9.86
CA GLU A 56 -10.89 11.58 11.18
C GLU A 56 -9.97 10.40 11.49
N ILE A 57 -9.27 9.86 10.48
CA ILE A 57 -8.36 8.72 10.60
C ILE A 57 -6.99 9.20 11.09
N ASP A 58 -6.40 8.49 12.05
CA ASP A 58 -5.05 8.75 12.54
C ASP A 58 -4.01 8.74 11.41
N GLU A 59 -3.04 9.66 11.48
CA GLU A 59 -1.95 9.75 10.50
C GLU A 59 -0.98 8.57 10.66
N GLY A 60 -0.69 7.93 9.54
CA GLY A 60 0.39 6.96 9.37
C GLY A 60 1.65 7.64 8.84
N GLN A 61 2.66 6.84 8.54
CA GLN A 61 3.85 7.34 7.87
C GLN A 61 3.53 7.68 6.41
N VAL A 62 3.95 8.85 5.94
CA VAL A 62 3.89 9.20 4.51
C VAL A 62 4.65 8.15 3.69
N ILE A 63 4.07 7.71 2.59
CA ILE A 63 4.70 6.78 1.65
C ILE A 63 5.53 7.63 0.69
N GLU A 64 6.82 7.72 0.98
CA GLU A 64 7.83 8.50 0.26
C GLU A 64 8.42 7.74 -0.92
N ASP A 65 8.45 6.41 -0.82
CA ASP A 65 8.78 5.47 -1.90
C ASP A 65 8.04 4.15 -1.66
N ALA A 66 7.55 3.53 -2.73
CA ALA A 66 6.97 2.19 -2.67
C ALA A 66 6.99 1.46 -4.02
N TYR A 67 6.97 0.13 -3.94
CA TYR A 67 6.80 -0.79 -5.06
C TYR A 67 6.31 -2.17 -4.60
N LEU A 68 5.77 -2.95 -5.53
CA LEU A 68 5.49 -4.36 -5.33
C LEU A 68 6.69 -5.19 -5.80
N ALA A 69 7.11 -6.15 -5.00
CA ALA A 69 8.30 -6.97 -5.27
C ALA A 69 7.93 -8.44 -5.32
N GLN A 70 8.15 -9.11 -6.44
CA GLN A 70 8.05 -10.56 -6.55
C GLN A 70 9.44 -11.15 -6.33
N SER A 71 9.58 -12.05 -5.34
CA SER A 71 10.85 -12.77 -5.14
C SER A 71 11.16 -13.65 -6.36
N ASP A 72 12.43 -13.72 -6.73
CA ASP A 72 12.95 -14.59 -7.79
C ASP A 72 13.31 -16.00 -7.30
N ALA A 73 13.40 -16.21 -5.98
CA ALA A 73 13.72 -17.49 -5.36
C ALA A 73 12.51 -18.13 -4.65
N GLU A 74 11.54 -17.32 -4.23
CA GLU A 74 10.35 -17.75 -3.50
C GLU A 74 9.08 -17.32 -4.24
N ASP A 75 8.02 -18.12 -4.16
CA ASP A 75 6.68 -17.71 -4.65
C ASP A 75 6.00 -16.76 -3.63
N LYS A 76 6.65 -15.62 -3.37
CA LYS A 76 6.17 -14.58 -2.45
C LYS A 76 6.25 -13.21 -3.09
N THR A 77 5.20 -12.43 -2.88
CA THR A 77 5.16 -11.01 -3.22
C THR A 77 5.18 -10.17 -1.95
N TYR A 78 5.89 -9.04 -2.00
CA TYR A 78 6.00 -8.10 -0.90
C TYR A 78 5.53 -6.71 -1.33
N PHE A 79 4.90 -6.00 -0.41
CA PHE A 79 4.79 -4.55 -0.47
C PHE A 79 6.04 -3.96 0.15
N VAL A 80 6.82 -3.21 -0.62
CA VAL A 80 7.98 -2.50 -0.11
C VAL A 80 7.67 -1.02 -0.06
N ALA A 81 7.83 -0.40 1.11
CA ALA A 81 7.62 1.03 1.28
C ALA A 81 8.60 1.61 2.31
N ASN A 82 9.15 2.78 2.01
CA ASN A 82 10.08 3.50 2.89
C ASN A 82 11.24 2.63 3.43
N GLY A 83 11.73 1.68 2.61
CA GLY A 83 12.81 0.75 2.99
C GLY A 83 12.39 -0.46 3.84
N TRP A 84 11.10 -0.67 4.09
CA TRP A 84 10.56 -1.83 4.79
C TRP A 84 9.83 -2.75 3.82
N LYS A 85 9.92 -4.07 4.03
CA LYS A 85 9.11 -5.06 3.31
C LYS A 85 7.99 -5.60 4.21
N ARG A 86 6.80 -5.77 3.65
CA ARG A 86 5.69 -6.50 4.27
C ARG A 86 5.24 -7.60 3.32
N TYR A 87 5.17 -8.84 3.80
CA TYR A 87 4.69 -9.96 3.01
C TYR A 87 3.20 -9.79 2.68
N ILE A 88 2.81 -10.04 1.43
CA ILE A 88 1.42 -10.07 0.99
C ILE A 88 0.93 -11.51 1.11
N SER A 89 0.11 -11.81 2.13
CA SER A 89 -0.10 -13.20 2.57
C SER A 89 -0.84 -14.09 1.57
N ASN A 90 -1.65 -13.51 0.68
CA ASN A 90 -2.42 -14.24 -0.33
C ASN A 90 -2.98 -13.30 -1.41
N ALA A 91 -3.67 -13.86 -2.40
CA ALA A 91 -4.28 -13.13 -3.50
C ALA A 91 -5.37 -12.13 -3.06
N ASP A 92 -6.14 -12.45 -2.02
CA ASP A 92 -7.24 -11.60 -1.55
C ASP A 92 -6.73 -10.27 -0.97
N VAL A 93 -5.50 -10.26 -0.45
CA VAL A 93 -4.83 -9.03 0.00
C VAL A 93 -4.59 -8.07 -1.18
N PHE A 94 -4.27 -8.55 -2.38
CA PHE A 94 -4.15 -7.66 -3.54
C PHE A 94 -5.47 -6.96 -3.84
N SER A 95 -6.58 -7.70 -3.83
CA SER A 95 -7.91 -7.14 -4.05
C SER A 95 -8.29 -6.17 -2.93
N ARG A 96 -8.03 -6.52 -1.67
CA ARG A 96 -8.35 -5.67 -0.50
C ARG A 96 -7.62 -4.33 -0.55
N TYR A 97 -6.34 -4.35 -0.87
CA TYR A 97 -5.51 -3.15 -0.95
C TYR A 97 -5.57 -2.48 -2.33
N GLY A 98 -6.22 -3.10 -3.31
CA GLY A 98 -6.32 -2.62 -4.69
C GLY A 98 -4.99 -2.68 -5.46
N PHE A 99 -4.01 -3.43 -4.97
CA PHE A 99 -2.72 -3.63 -5.61
C PHE A 99 -2.86 -4.39 -6.94
N VAL A 100 -2.15 -3.91 -7.96
CA VAL A 100 -2.08 -4.58 -9.26
C VAL A 100 -0.90 -5.55 -9.26
N LYS A 101 -1.18 -6.85 -9.15
CA LYS A 101 -0.14 -7.90 -9.08
C LYS A 101 0.88 -7.81 -10.23
N ASP A 102 0.42 -7.49 -11.44
CA ASP A 102 1.28 -7.39 -12.63
C ASP A 102 2.27 -6.22 -12.58
N LYS A 103 2.10 -5.29 -11.63
CA LYS A 103 3.08 -4.22 -11.37
C LYS A 103 4.22 -4.66 -10.45
N ALA A 104 4.15 -5.88 -9.90
CA ALA A 104 5.25 -6.45 -9.13
C ALA A 104 6.46 -6.68 -10.02
N ARG A 105 7.62 -6.15 -9.60
CA ARG A 105 8.88 -6.37 -10.30
C ARG A 105 9.63 -7.57 -9.71
N PRO A 106 10.26 -8.42 -10.54
CA PRO A 106 11.20 -9.42 -10.05
C PRO A 106 12.30 -8.74 -9.22
N THR A 107 12.55 -9.25 -8.02
CA THR A 107 13.53 -8.70 -7.08
C THR A 107 14.31 -9.86 -6.48
N ALA A 108 15.64 -9.73 -6.41
CA ALA A 108 16.49 -10.75 -5.84
C ALA A 108 16.12 -11.02 -4.39
N GLN A 109 16.01 -12.29 -3.99
CA GLN A 109 15.74 -12.65 -2.61
C GLN A 109 16.75 -12.02 -1.63
N ALA A 110 18.03 -11.93 -2.01
CA ALA A 110 19.06 -11.28 -1.20
C ALA A 110 18.79 -9.79 -0.93
N ASP A 111 18.26 -9.06 -1.92
CA ASP A 111 17.88 -7.65 -1.74
C ASP A 111 16.68 -7.52 -0.81
N LEU A 112 15.70 -8.43 -0.93
CA LEU A 112 14.55 -8.47 -0.04
C LEU A 112 14.99 -8.81 1.40
N ASP A 113 15.90 -9.75 1.60
CA ASP A 113 16.40 -10.14 2.92
C ASP A 113 17.20 -9.05 3.63
N ALA A 114 17.76 -8.10 2.87
CA ALA A 114 18.42 -6.93 3.43
C ALA A 114 17.43 -5.86 3.98
N LEU A 115 16.14 -5.93 3.61
CA LEU A 115 15.12 -5.00 4.09
C LEU A 115 14.53 -5.48 5.42
N PRO A 116 14.35 -4.58 6.41
CA PRO A 116 13.58 -4.87 7.61
C PRO A 116 12.17 -5.38 7.26
N GLU A 117 11.77 -6.46 7.94
CA GLU A 117 10.45 -7.08 7.78
C GLU A 117 9.45 -6.48 8.78
N GLY A 118 8.34 -5.98 8.25
CA GLY A 118 7.17 -5.59 9.04
C GLY A 118 6.10 -6.67 9.03
N ASP A 119 5.04 -6.46 9.84
CA ASP A 119 3.93 -7.39 9.93
C ASP A 119 3.32 -7.69 8.54
N PRO A 120 2.96 -8.94 8.23
CA PRO A 120 2.37 -9.28 6.94
C PRO A 120 1.06 -8.51 6.71
N LEU A 121 0.79 -8.18 5.46
CA LEU A 121 -0.52 -7.69 5.05
C LEU A 121 -1.46 -8.89 4.92
N THR A 122 -2.54 -8.87 5.70
CA THR A 122 -3.58 -9.90 5.70
C THR A 122 -4.94 -9.32 5.38
N THR A 123 -5.89 -10.21 5.06
CA THR A 123 -7.33 -9.90 4.99
C THR A 123 -7.93 -9.67 6.36
#